data_AF-A2FV65-F1
#
_entry.id   AF-A2FV65-F1
#
_cell.length_a   1.000
_cell.length_b   1.000
_cell.length_c   1.000
_cell.angle_alpha   90.00
_cell.angle_beta   90.00
_cell.angle_gamma   90.00
#
_symmetry.space_group_name_H-M   'P 1'
#
loop_
_entity.id
_entity.type
_entity.pdbx_description
1 polymer ?
#
loop_
_entity_poly.entity_id
_entity_poly.type
_entity_poly.pdbx_seq_one_letter_code
_entity_poly.pdbx_strand_id
1 'polypeptide(L)'
;MAGCTPEEIQSRFVKAITPYKEFIDQFQAALLLKNIKFFVAIMVTVIGLITIFGLLIRSSIPNLVVAIIAIPILELFYCFDAHLKVKKLYIAEIPQSAEGALDRLWTLEEIIALVWKPALMIWRFGFFVYATFVCPNPVDTIAFILMCILLSFVNKFINFFVLFSVLLVLALVAPAILVKTPAGEKLREFLNKKKEKAE
;
A
#
# COMPACT_ATOMS: atom_id res chain seq x y z
N MET A 1 -3.95 -24.31 2.44
CA MET A 1 -5.01 -23.29 2.62
C MET A 1 -6.21 -23.53 1.68
N ALA A 2 -6.63 -24.78 1.49
CA ALA A 2 -7.88 -25.13 0.83
C ALA A 2 -8.81 -25.61 1.95
N GLY A 3 -9.67 -24.73 2.47
CA GLY A 3 -10.57 -25.05 3.59
C GLY A 3 -10.87 -23.94 4.59
N CYS A 4 -10.17 -22.79 4.56
CA CYS A 4 -10.56 -21.67 5.43
C CYS A 4 -11.75 -20.92 4.84
N THR A 5 -12.76 -20.62 5.68
CA THR A 5 -13.87 -19.76 5.28
C THR A 5 -13.39 -18.31 5.11
N PRO A 6 -14.10 -17.49 4.32
CA PRO A 6 -13.77 -16.07 4.19
C PRO A 6 -13.70 -15.34 5.54
N GLU A 7 -14.57 -15.68 6.50
CA GLU A 7 -14.56 -15.07 7.83
C GLU A 7 -13.31 -15.45 8.63
N GLU A 8 -12.83 -16.68 8.53
CA GLU A 8 -11.59 -17.10 9.18
C GLU A 8 -10.37 -16.38 8.62
N ILE A 9 -10.32 -16.18 7.29
CA ILE A 9 -9.25 -15.46 6.62
C ILE A 9 -9.25 -13.99 7.08
N GLN A 10 -10.41 -13.35 7.09
CA GLN A 10 -10.55 -11.97 7.57
C GLN A 10 -10.15 -11.84 9.04
N SER A 11 -10.61 -12.73 9.92
CA SER A 11 -10.26 -12.73 11.35
C SER A 11 -8.75 -12.86 11.58
N ARG A 12 -8.06 -13.70 10.79
CA ARG A 12 -6.60 -13.84 10.84
C ARG A 12 -5.89 -12.57 10.39
N PHE A 13 -6.34 -11.95 9.30
CA PHE A 13 -5.79 -10.67 8.85
C PHE A 13 -6.02 -9.57 9.88
N VAL A 14 -7.21 -9.49 10.50
CA VAL A 14 -7.50 -8.52 11.56
C VAL A 14 -6.52 -8.71 12.71
N LYS A 15 -6.39 -9.93 13.26
CA LYS A 15 -5.44 -10.21 14.35
C LYS A 15 -4.00 -9.85 14.01
N ALA A 16 -3.55 -10.15 12.79
CA ALA A 16 -2.19 -9.84 12.35
C ALA A 16 -1.93 -8.33 12.22
N ILE A 17 -2.98 -7.57 11.90
CA ILE A 17 -2.91 -6.14 11.61
C ILE A 17 -3.23 -5.26 12.85
N THR A 18 -3.94 -5.79 13.85
CA THR A 18 -4.27 -5.10 15.11
C THR A 18 -3.09 -4.37 15.76
N PRO A 19 -1.87 -4.93 15.84
CA PRO A 19 -0.73 -4.22 16.43
C PRO A 19 -0.36 -2.91 15.72
N TYR A 20 -0.77 -2.76 14.45
CA TYR A 20 -0.49 -1.61 13.61
C TYR A 20 -1.68 -0.65 13.46
N LYS A 21 -2.77 -0.88 14.22
CA LYS A 21 -4.01 -0.10 14.11
C LYS A 21 -3.77 1.41 14.20
N GLU A 22 -3.01 1.87 15.19
CA GLU A 22 -2.71 3.29 15.39
C GLU A 22 -2.06 3.93 14.15
N PHE A 23 -1.16 3.21 13.48
CA PHE A 23 -0.53 3.68 12.24
C PHE A 23 -1.52 3.69 11.07
N ILE A 24 -2.40 2.70 10.99
CA ILE A 24 -3.43 2.63 9.94
C ILE A 24 -4.43 3.78 10.10
N ASP A 25 -4.87 4.07 11.32
CA ASP A 25 -5.77 5.17 11.62
C ASP A 25 -5.13 6.52 11.25
N GLN A 26 -3.84 6.71 11.58
CA GLN A 26 -3.09 7.91 11.19
C GLN A 26 -2.87 8.01 9.67
N PHE A 27 -2.64 6.89 8.99
CA PHE A 27 -2.49 6.85 7.53
C PHE A 27 -3.81 7.19 6.82
N GLN A 28 -4.93 6.64 7.29
CA GLN A 28 -6.26 7.03 6.82
C GLN A 28 -6.53 8.51 7.10
N ALA A 29 -6.21 9.01 8.30
CA ALA A 29 -6.36 10.42 8.64
C ALA A 29 -5.53 11.33 7.73
N ALA A 30 -4.33 10.90 7.34
CA ALA A 30 -3.51 11.61 6.35
C ALA A 30 -4.15 11.62 4.96
N LEU A 31 -4.64 10.46 4.46
CA LEU A 31 -5.31 10.37 3.16
C LEU A 31 -6.60 11.21 3.09
N LEU A 32 -7.29 11.35 4.22
CA LEU A 32 -8.47 12.20 4.39
C LEU A 32 -8.12 13.67 4.70
N LEU A 33 -6.84 14.02 4.67
CA LEU A 33 -6.29 15.36 4.96
C LEU A 33 -6.60 15.89 6.37
N LYS A 34 -6.97 15.02 7.31
CA LYS A 34 -7.10 15.35 8.74
C LYS A 34 -5.75 15.47 9.43
N ASN A 35 -4.73 14.78 8.90
CA ASN A 35 -3.34 14.91 9.31
C ASN A 35 -2.46 15.35 8.13
N ILE A 36 -2.52 16.64 7.80
CA ILE A 36 -1.81 17.22 6.64
C ILE A 36 -0.29 17.08 6.79
N LYS A 37 0.25 17.23 8.00
CA LYS A 37 1.71 17.09 8.25
C LYS A 37 2.19 15.68 7.87
N PHE A 38 1.45 14.65 8.28
CA PHE A 38 1.77 13.28 7.94
C PHE A 38 1.53 12.99 6.45
N PHE A 39 0.47 13.54 5.85
CA PHE A 39 0.21 13.43 4.41
C PHE A 39 1.35 14.00 3.56
N VAL A 40 1.83 15.21 3.88
CA VAL A 40 2.98 15.83 3.19
C VAL A 40 4.23 14.98 3.36
N ALA A 41 4.49 14.45 4.56
CA ALA A 41 5.63 13.56 4.80
C ALA A 41 5.56 12.27 3.96
N ILE A 42 4.38 11.64 3.84
CA ILE A 42 4.16 10.47 2.98
C ILE A 42 4.44 10.83 1.52
N MET A 43 3.86 11.93 1.03
CA MET A 43 4.02 12.36 -0.36
C MET A 43 5.47 12.68 -0.71
N VAL A 44 6.18 13.41 0.16
CA VAL A 44 7.61 13.73 -0.04
C VAL A 44 8.44 12.46 -0.05
N THR A 45 8.17 11.51 0.85
CA THR A 45 8.87 10.23 0.90
C THR A 45 8.64 9.41 -0.38
N VAL A 46 7.40 9.32 -0.84
CA VAL A 46 7.05 8.56 -2.06
C VAL A 46 7.68 9.19 -3.30
N ILE A 47 7.57 10.51 -3.48
CA ILE A 47 8.19 11.23 -4.60
C ILE A 47 9.71 11.11 -4.55
N GLY A 48 10.29 11.23 -3.35
CA GLY A 48 11.73 11.08 -3.13
C GLY A 48 12.21 9.68 -3.54
N LEU A 49 11.50 8.63 -3.12
CA LEU A 49 11.79 7.26 -3.52
C LEU A 49 11.68 7.05 -5.03
N ILE A 50 10.60 7.51 -5.67
CA ILE A 50 10.43 7.41 -7.13
C ILE A 50 11.59 8.10 -7.85
N THR A 51 11.99 9.28 -7.37
CA THR A 51 13.11 10.05 -7.94
C THR A 51 14.43 9.31 -7.80
N ILE A 52 14.73 8.80 -6.59
CA ILE A 52 15.93 8.01 -6.32
C ILE A 52 15.96 6.76 -7.21
N PHE A 53 14.88 5.99 -7.26
CA PHE A 53 14.80 4.80 -8.12
C PHE A 53 14.94 5.15 -9.60
N GLY A 54 14.35 6.25 -10.06
CA GLY A 54 14.51 6.74 -11.43
C GLY A 54 15.95 7.10 -11.79
N LEU A 55 16.69 7.70 -10.85
CA LEU A 55 18.13 7.98 -11.01
C LEU A 55 18.96 6.70 -11.00
N LEU A 56 18.64 5.75 -10.13
CA LEU A 56 19.34 4.47 -10.03
C LEU A 56 19.16 3.60 -11.27
N ILE A 57 17.97 3.57 -11.86
CA ILE A 57 17.71 2.87 -13.13
C ILE A 57 18.56 3.44 -14.27
N ARG A 58 18.87 4.75 -14.24
CA ARG A 58 19.77 5.41 -15.20
C ARG A 58 21.25 5.27 -14.84
N SER A 59 21.56 4.87 -13.61
CA SER A 59 22.93 4.72 -13.16
C SER A 59 23.53 3.43 -13.69
N SER A 60 24.84 3.40 -13.91
CA SER A 60 25.58 2.18 -14.21
C SER A 60 25.81 1.30 -12.97
N ILE A 61 25.26 1.68 -11.81
CA ILE A 61 25.42 0.97 -10.55
C ILE A 61 24.49 -0.24 -10.56
N PRO A 62 24.99 -1.47 -10.35
CA PRO A 62 24.14 -2.64 -10.26
C PRO A 62 23.11 -2.50 -9.13
N ASN A 63 21.84 -2.80 -9.39
CA ASN A 63 20.75 -2.74 -8.40
C ASN A 63 21.06 -3.54 -7.12
N LEU A 64 21.87 -4.59 -7.22
CA LEU A 64 22.36 -5.37 -6.09
C LEU A 64 23.18 -4.52 -5.10
N VAL A 65 24.05 -3.64 -5.60
CA VAL A 65 24.90 -2.78 -4.77
C VAL A 65 24.05 -1.75 -4.02
N VAL A 66 23.04 -1.20 -4.69
CA VAL A 66 22.06 -0.30 -4.04
C VAL A 66 21.33 -1.01 -2.90
N ALA A 67 20.86 -2.24 -3.13
CA ALA A 67 20.14 -3.01 -2.12
C ALA A 67 21.02 -3.30 -0.90
N ILE A 68 22.30 -3.64 -1.11
CA ILE A 68 23.28 -3.87 -0.03
C ILE A 68 23.52 -2.61 0.80
N ILE A 69 23.60 -1.43 0.17
CA ILE A 69 23.80 -0.14 0.87
C ILE A 69 22.52 0.34 1.58
N ALA A 70 21.34 -0.02 1.07
CA ALA A 70 20.07 0.37 1.69
C ALA A 70 19.84 -0.31 3.05
N ILE A 71 20.31 -1.55 3.24
CA ILE A 71 20.20 -2.30 4.50
C ILE A 71 20.81 -1.54 5.69
N PRO A 72 22.10 -1.15 5.68
CA PRO A 72 22.70 -0.42 6.79
C PRO A 72 22.08 0.98 6.97
N ILE A 73 21.59 1.63 5.91
CA ILE A 73 20.85 2.91 6.05
C ILE A 73 19.55 2.70 6.83
N LEU A 74 18.82 1.62 6.55
CA LEU A 74 17.62 1.26 7.30
C LEU A 74 17.95 0.89 8.74
N GLU A 75 18.99 0.10 8.97
CA GLU A 75 19.45 -0.24 10.33
C GLU A 75 19.83 1.00 11.14
N LEU A 76 20.55 1.96 10.53
CA LEU A 76 20.84 3.24 11.18
C LEU A 76 19.56 3.98 11.56
N PHE A 77 18.53 3.95 10.70
CA PHE A 77 17.23 4.55 11.00
C PHE A 77 16.57 3.94 12.25
N TYR A 78 16.69 2.62 12.44
CA TYR A 78 16.23 1.92 13.64
C TYR A 78 17.12 2.21 14.85
N CYS A 79 18.45 2.19 14.70
CA CYS A 79 19.41 2.45 15.78
C CYS A 79 19.34 3.87 16.35
N PHE A 80 18.90 4.86 15.56
CA PHE A 80 18.75 6.25 16.03
C PHE A 80 17.37 6.58 16.62
N ASP A 81 16.54 5.58 16.89
CA ASP A 81 15.16 5.76 17.36
C ASP A 81 14.34 6.73 16.48
N ALA A 82 14.70 6.81 15.19
CA ALA A 82 14.04 7.72 14.27
C ALA A 82 12.54 7.39 14.15
N HIS A 83 12.17 6.11 14.31
CA HIS A 83 10.78 5.66 14.40
C HIS A 83 10.00 6.32 15.54
N LEU A 84 10.60 6.48 16.74
CA LEU A 84 9.97 7.16 17.88
C LEU A 84 9.86 8.68 17.66
N LYS A 85 10.86 9.28 17.01
CA LYS A 85 10.83 10.71 16.67
C LYS A 85 9.77 11.00 15.60
N VAL A 86 9.69 10.17 14.55
CA VAL A 86 8.63 10.23 13.53
C VAL A 86 7.25 10.05 14.20
N LYS A 87 7.12 9.08 15.11
CA LYS A 87 5.88 8.90 15.87
C LYS A 87 5.48 10.17 16.62
N LYS A 88 6.40 10.81 17.34
CA LYS A 88 6.13 12.05 18.10
C LYS A 88 5.87 13.28 17.22
N LEU A 89 6.50 13.39 16.05
CA LEU A 89 6.36 14.55 15.16
C LEU A 89 5.08 14.52 14.32
N TYR A 90 4.60 13.33 13.96
CA TYR A 90 3.52 13.18 12.99
C TYR A 90 2.23 12.62 13.57
N ILE A 91 2.25 11.97 14.74
CA ILE A 91 1.00 11.56 15.40
C ILE A 91 0.38 12.79 16.07
N ALA A 92 -0.74 13.23 15.49
CA ALA A 92 -1.61 14.26 16.06
C ALA A 92 -2.93 13.62 16.53
N GLU A 93 -3.62 14.28 17.45
CA GLU A 93 -4.99 13.93 17.80
C GLU A 93 -5.85 13.98 16.53
N ILE A 94 -6.48 12.85 16.19
CA ILE A 94 -7.31 12.76 15.00
C ILE A 94 -8.70 13.33 15.35
N PRO A 95 -9.20 14.35 14.63
CA PRO A 95 -10.54 14.86 14.86
C PRO A 95 -11.56 13.76 14.57
N GLN A 96 -12.43 13.49 15.54
CA GLN A 96 -13.53 12.52 15.42
C GLN A 96 -14.56 13.05 14.41
N SER A 97 -14.91 12.23 13.41
CA SER A 97 -16.07 12.50 12.54
C SER A 97 -17.27 11.69 13.00
N ALA A 98 -18.46 12.21 12.74
CA ALA A 98 -19.72 11.52 13.02
C ALA A 98 -19.78 10.15 12.32
N GLU A 99 -20.41 9.17 12.98
CA GLU A 99 -20.68 7.85 12.40
C GLU A 99 -21.53 8.03 11.14
N GLY A 100 -21.01 7.58 9.99
CA GLY A 100 -21.64 7.71 8.67
C GLY A 100 -21.08 8.83 7.78
N ALA A 101 -20.16 9.67 8.28
CA ALA A 101 -19.49 10.66 7.44
C ALA A 101 -18.51 10.00 6.45
N LEU A 102 -18.44 10.51 5.21
CA LEU A 102 -17.57 9.98 4.14
C LEU A 102 -16.07 10.12 4.47
N ASP A 103 -15.74 11.04 5.36
CA ASP A 103 -14.41 11.29 5.92
C ASP A 103 -14.20 10.58 7.27
N ARG A 104 -15.05 9.62 7.65
CA ARG A 104 -14.79 8.79 8.84
C ARG A 104 -13.61 7.85 8.57
N LEU A 105 -12.88 7.55 9.64
CA LEU A 105 -11.93 6.45 9.62
C LEU A 105 -12.70 5.13 9.50
N TRP A 106 -12.27 4.27 8.59
CA TRP A 106 -12.86 2.94 8.42
C TRP A 106 -12.27 2.00 9.45
N THR A 107 -13.09 1.11 9.99
CA THR A 107 -12.59 0.10 10.93
C THR A 107 -11.68 -0.89 10.23
N LEU A 108 -10.80 -1.57 10.99
CA LEU A 108 -9.91 -2.57 10.42
C LEU A 108 -10.67 -3.67 9.69
N GLU A 109 -11.82 -4.07 10.22
CA GLU A 109 -12.70 -5.07 9.64
C GLU A 109 -13.23 -4.63 8.27
N GLU A 110 -13.60 -3.36 8.12
CA GLU A 110 -14.08 -2.79 6.84
C GLU A 110 -12.97 -2.75 5.78
N ILE A 111 -11.78 -2.30 6.18
CA ILE A 111 -10.60 -2.30 5.29
C ILE A 111 -10.29 -3.72 4.83
N ILE A 112 -10.21 -4.66 5.78
CA ILE A 112 -9.82 -6.03 5.49
C ILE A 112 -10.90 -6.73 4.66
N ALA A 113 -12.18 -6.45 4.89
CA ALA A 113 -13.28 -6.95 4.07
C ALA A 113 -13.19 -6.50 2.60
N LEU A 114 -12.62 -5.33 2.33
CA LEU A 114 -12.38 -4.85 0.97
C LEU A 114 -11.10 -5.43 0.33
N VAL A 115 -10.02 -5.51 1.11
CA VAL A 115 -8.67 -5.78 0.58
C VAL A 115 -8.24 -7.25 0.74
N TRP A 116 -8.98 -8.11 1.46
CA TRP A 116 -8.54 -9.49 1.71
C TRP A 116 -8.30 -10.32 0.45
N LYS A 117 -9.08 -10.15 -0.62
CA LYS A 117 -8.88 -10.88 -1.89
C LYS A 117 -7.56 -10.51 -2.56
N PRO A 118 -7.26 -9.22 -2.84
CA PRO A 118 -5.97 -8.83 -3.37
C PRO A 118 -4.82 -9.14 -2.39
N ALA A 119 -5.01 -8.95 -1.08
CA ALA A 119 -4.01 -9.32 -0.08
C ALA A 119 -3.68 -10.83 -0.11
N LEU A 120 -4.70 -11.69 -0.24
CA LEU A 120 -4.53 -13.13 -0.38
C LEU A 120 -3.81 -13.50 -1.68
N MET A 121 -4.09 -12.81 -2.78
CA MET A 121 -3.37 -13.01 -4.04
C MET A 121 -1.88 -12.65 -3.91
N ILE A 122 -1.56 -11.50 -3.32
CA ILE A 122 -0.18 -11.06 -3.05
C ILE A 122 0.52 -12.07 -2.14
N TRP A 123 -0.15 -12.52 -1.07
CA TRP A 123 0.38 -13.54 -0.18
C TRP A 123 0.68 -14.86 -0.90
N ARG A 124 -0.25 -15.34 -1.73
CA ARG A 124 -0.07 -16.56 -2.53
C ARG A 124 1.07 -16.43 -3.52
N PHE A 125 1.20 -15.28 -4.19
CA PHE A 125 2.31 -15.01 -5.08
C PHE A 125 3.64 -15.01 -4.31
N GLY A 126 3.72 -14.29 -3.19
CA GLY A 126 4.92 -14.28 -2.33
C GLY A 126 5.29 -15.68 -1.84
N PHE A 127 4.30 -16.49 -1.45
CA PHE A 127 4.51 -17.88 -1.04
C PHE A 127 5.00 -18.76 -2.20
N PHE A 128 4.46 -18.58 -3.42
CA PHE A 128 4.95 -19.27 -4.61
C PHE A 128 6.43 -18.95 -4.87
N VAL A 129 6.80 -17.66 -4.88
CA VAL A 129 8.20 -17.23 -5.04
C VAL A 129 9.07 -17.84 -3.94
N TYR A 130 8.65 -17.73 -2.67
CA TYR A 130 9.37 -18.30 -1.53
C TYR A 130 9.58 -19.81 -1.66
N ALA A 131 8.53 -20.56 -2.02
CA ALA A 131 8.60 -22.01 -2.19
C ALA A 131 9.58 -22.41 -3.30
N THR A 132 9.62 -21.68 -4.41
CA THR A 132 10.57 -21.92 -5.50
C THR A 132 12.04 -21.82 -5.04
N PHE A 133 12.36 -20.94 -4.08
CA PHE A 133 13.73 -20.78 -3.59
C PHE A 133 14.09 -21.69 -2.40
N VAL A 134 13.15 -21.96 -1.49
CA VAL A 134 13.42 -22.72 -0.26
C VAL A 134 13.24 -24.22 -0.44
N CYS A 135 12.27 -24.65 -1.26
CA CYS A 135 12.00 -26.05 -1.57
C CYS A 135 11.90 -26.24 -3.10
N PRO A 136 13.03 -26.15 -3.83
CA PRO A 136 13.01 -26.10 -5.28
C PRO A 136 12.46 -27.40 -5.89
N ASN A 137 11.32 -27.29 -6.56
CA ASN A 137 10.74 -28.34 -7.40
C ASN A 137 10.98 -27.96 -8.87
N PRO A 138 11.49 -28.88 -9.73
CA PRO A 138 11.74 -28.59 -11.14
C PRO A 138 10.56 -27.93 -11.86
N VAL A 139 9.32 -28.35 -11.57
CA VAL A 139 8.11 -27.81 -12.20
C VAL A 139 7.88 -26.35 -11.79
N ASP A 140 7.95 -26.05 -10.50
CA ASP A 140 7.72 -24.70 -9.96
C ASP A 140 8.84 -23.74 -10.37
N THR A 141 10.08 -24.23 -10.44
CA THR A 141 11.24 -23.46 -10.92
C THR A 141 11.12 -23.10 -12.39
N ILE A 142 10.75 -24.05 -13.26
CA ILE A 142 10.53 -23.78 -14.69
C ILE A 142 9.36 -22.81 -14.88
N ALA A 143 8.25 -22.99 -14.14
CA ALA A 143 7.11 -22.08 -14.17
C ALA A 143 7.51 -20.66 -13.75
N PHE A 144 8.33 -20.52 -12.70
CA PHE A 144 8.85 -19.23 -12.26
C PHE A 144 9.76 -18.58 -13.31
N ILE A 145 10.67 -19.34 -13.94
CA ILE A 145 11.53 -18.82 -15.02
C ILE A 145 10.69 -18.32 -16.20
N LEU A 146 9.72 -19.11 -16.66
CA LEU A 146 8.82 -18.70 -17.75
C LEU A 146 8.02 -17.45 -17.37
N MET A 147 7.53 -17.37 -16.13
CA MET A 147 6.84 -16.19 -15.62
C MET A 147 7.73 -14.95 -15.60
N CYS A 148 8.99 -15.08 -15.15
CA CYS A 148 9.97 -14.00 -15.17
C CYS A 148 10.31 -13.54 -16.60
N ILE A 149 10.42 -14.46 -17.55
CA ILE A 149 10.63 -14.15 -18.96
C ILE A 149 9.44 -13.37 -19.52
N LEU A 150 8.22 -13.85 -19.31
CA LEU A 150 7.00 -13.17 -19.76
C LEU A 150 6.88 -11.78 -19.12
N LEU A 151 7.07 -11.66 -17.81
CA LEU A 151 7.09 -10.38 -17.12
C LEU A 151 8.16 -9.44 -17.68
N SER A 152 9.35 -9.94 -17.98
CA SER A 152 10.42 -9.13 -18.59
C SER A 152 10.04 -8.64 -19.99
N PHE A 153 9.38 -9.48 -20.80
CA PHE A 153 8.85 -9.06 -22.09
C PHE A 153 7.76 -8.00 -21.95
N VAL A 154 6.79 -8.19 -21.05
CA VAL A 154 5.76 -7.17 -20.81
C VAL A 154 6.39 -5.86 -20.30
N ASN A 155 7.39 -5.95 -19.42
CA ASN A 155 8.09 -4.78 -18.88
C ASN A 155 8.81 -3.96 -19.98
N LYS A 156 9.21 -4.59 -21.10
CA LYS A 156 9.78 -3.87 -22.25
C LYS A 156 8.75 -2.99 -22.97
N PHE A 157 7.48 -3.41 -22.99
CA PHE A 157 6.39 -2.65 -23.62
C PHE A 157 5.74 -1.66 -22.67
N ILE A 158 5.55 -2.07 -21.42
CA ILE A 158 4.94 -1.28 -20.35
C ILE A 158 5.97 -1.20 -19.24
N ASN A 159 6.60 -0.04 -19.07
CA ASN A 159 7.54 0.16 -17.97
C ASN A 159 6.78 0.02 -16.65
N PHE A 160 6.88 -1.15 -15.99
CA PHE A 160 6.13 -1.47 -14.78
C PHE A 160 6.46 -0.51 -13.64
N PHE A 161 7.70 0.00 -13.60
CA PHE A 161 8.09 1.01 -12.63
C PHE A 161 7.31 2.31 -12.82
N VAL A 162 7.19 2.79 -14.06
CA VAL A 162 6.40 3.99 -14.37
C VAL A 162 4.92 3.75 -14.09
N LEU A 163 4.37 2.62 -14.53
CA LEU A 163 2.97 2.27 -14.29
C LEU A 163 2.67 2.21 -12.78
N PHE A 164 3.51 1.52 -12.01
CA PHE A 164 3.37 1.42 -10.56
C PHE A 164 3.49 2.79 -9.88
N SER A 165 4.45 3.62 -10.31
CA SER A 165 4.64 4.97 -9.76
C SER A 165 3.41 5.85 -10.01
N VAL A 166 2.84 5.82 -11.22
CA VAL A 166 1.62 6.57 -11.55
C VAL A 166 0.43 6.07 -10.74
N LEU A 167 0.22 4.76 -10.66
CA LEU A 167 -0.86 4.16 -9.86
C LEU A 167 -0.72 4.50 -8.38
N LEU A 168 0.50 4.48 -7.84
CA LEU A 168 0.78 4.81 -6.45
C LEU A 168 0.45 6.28 -6.15
N VAL A 169 0.91 7.21 -7.00
CA VAL A 169 0.60 8.64 -6.86
C VAL A 169 -0.91 8.88 -6.99
N LEU A 170 -1.57 8.26 -7.98
CA LEU A 170 -3.02 8.35 -8.13
C LEU A 170 -3.77 7.81 -6.91
N ALA A 171 -3.36 6.67 -6.36
CA ALA A 171 -3.98 6.09 -5.17
C ALA A 171 -3.81 6.97 -3.91
N LEU A 172 -2.69 7.68 -3.79
CA LEU A 172 -2.45 8.60 -2.66
C LEU A 172 -3.24 9.90 -2.79
N VAL A 173 -3.40 10.42 -4.01
CA VAL A 173 -4.04 11.72 -4.27
C VAL A 173 -5.56 11.59 -4.49
N ALA A 174 -6.04 10.43 -4.98
CA ALA A 174 -7.47 10.22 -5.27
C ALA A 174 -8.39 10.43 -4.05
N PRO A 175 -8.08 9.93 -2.84
CA PRO A 175 -8.91 10.20 -1.65
C PRO A 175 -9.04 11.69 -1.35
N ALA A 176 -7.93 12.44 -1.44
CA ALA A 176 -7.90 13.88 -1.22
C ALA A 176 -8.74 14.65 -2.27
N ILE A 177 -8.63 14.27 -3.55
CA ILE A 177 -9.42 14.86 -4.63
C ILE A 177 -10.91 14.56 -4.44
N LEU A 178 -11.26 13.30 -4.18
CA LEU A 178 -12.65 12.86 -4.06
C LEU A 178 -13.39 13.44 -2.85
N VAL A 179 -12.68 13.82 -1.78
CA VAL A 179 -13.30 14.36 -0.55
C VAL A 179 -13.44 15.89 -0.58
N LYS A 180 -12.57 16.61 -1.29
CA LYS A 180 -12.49 18.09 -1.21
C LYS A 180 -12.74 18.84 -2.51
N THR A 181 -12.94 18.17 -3.64
CA THR A 181 -13.21 18.86 -4.93
C THR A 181 -14.69 18.82 -5.32
N PRO A 182 -15.16 19.77 -6.17
CA PRO A 182 -16.53 19.78 -6.69
C PRO A 182 -16.88 18.50 -7.48
N ALA A 183 -15.88 17.83 -8.05
CA ALA A 183 -16.05 16.54 -8.71
C ALA A 183 -16.41 15.43 -7.70
N GLY A 184 -15.81 15.47 -6.51
CA GLY A 184 -16.16 14.64 -5.38
C GLY A 184 -17.57 14.90 -4.86
N GLU A 185 -17.99 16.16 -4.78
CA GLU A 185 -19.36 16.54 -4.41
C GLU A 185 -20.40 16.06 -5.43
N LYS A 186 -20.11 16.16 -6.73
CA LYS A 186 -20.99 15.61 -7.79
C LYS A 186 -21.08 14.08 -7.74
N LEU A 187 -19.98 13.40 -7.48
CA LEU A 187 -19.98 11.95 -7.29
C LEU A 187 -20.79 11.56 -6.05
N ARG A 188 -20.71 12.35 -4.97
CA ARG A 188 -21.50 12.20 -3.74
C ARG A 188 -22.99 12.34 -4.01
N GLU A 189 -23.41 13.36 -4.75
CA GLU A 189 -24.81 13.52 -5.16
C GLU A 189 -25.29 12.33 -6.00
N PHE A 190 -24.46 11.83 -6.92
CA PHE A 190 -24.79 10.70 -7.77
C PHE A 190 -24.93 9.39 -6.97
N LEU A 191 -24.01 9.12 -6.04
CA LEU A 191 -24.05 7.92 -5.20
C LEU A 191 -25.22 7.93 -4.22
N ASN A 192 -25.54 9.08 -3.61
CA ASN A 192 -26.69 9.21 -2.71
C ASN A 192 -28.01 9.03 -3.47
N LYS A 193 -28.17 9.64 -4.65
CA LYS A 193 -29.33 9.41 -5.52
C LYS A 193 -29.51 7.95 -5.94
N LYS A 194 -28.42 7.18 -6.01
CA LYS A 194 -28.47 5.76 -6.37
C LYS A 194 -28.85 4.87 -5.18
N LYS A 195 -28.44 5.24 -3.96
CA LYS A 195 -28.87 4.58 -2.72
C LYS A 195 -30.36 4.79 -2.45
N GLU A 196 -30.84 6.03 -2.58
CA GLU A 196 -32.28 6.37 -2.44
C GLU A 196 -33.18 5.70 -3.49
N LYS A 197 -32.62 5.21 -4.60
CA LYS A 197 -33.34 4.44 -5.62
C LYS A 197 -33.30 2.93 -5.43
N ALA A 198 -32.46 2.46 -4.51
CA ALA A 198 -32.27 1.03 -4.21
C ALA A 198 -32.98 0.60 -2.91
N GLU A 199 -33.46 1.56 -2.12
CA GLU A 199 -34.47 1.39 -1.06
C GLU A 199 -35.87 1.62 -1.63
#